data_AF-A0A2U2RU92-F1
#
_entry.id   AF-A0A2U2RU92-F1
#
_cell.length_a   1.000
_cell.length_b   1.000
_cell.length_c   1.000
_cell.angle_alpha   90.00
_cell.angle_beta   90.00
_cell.angle_gamma   90.00
#
_symmetry.space_group_name_H-M   'P 1'
#
loop_
_entity.id
_entity.type
_entity.pdbx_description
1 polymer ?
#
loop_
_entity_poly.entity_id
_entity_poly.type
_entity_poly.pdbx_seq_one_letter_code
_entity_poly.pdbx_strand_id
1 'polypeptide(L)'
;MRVREWARREGFNEQTVWQWCREDRMPVPFERMSTGTIIIHDPKYESQPAAPTANGRTVCYARVGSSDQKDDLTRQADRLKAFAINMGVEKPEVVTETGSGMNDKRRKLNRLLSDPTVGTLIVEHRDRLARMNAGLVES
;
A
#
# COMPACT_ATOMS: atom_id res chain seq x y z
N MET A 1 -4.82 5.89 -14.75
CA MET A 1 -5.43 4.57 -15.14
C MET A 1 -5.88 4.55 -16.61
N ARG A 2 -6.21 3.41 -17.22
CA ARG A 2 -6.69 3.37 -18.63
C ARG A 2 -8.17 3.75 -18.76
N VAL A 3 -8.59 4.27 -19.93
CA VAL A 3 -9.99 4.64 -20.24
C VAL A 3 -11.01 3.54 -19.88
N ARG A 4 -10.74 2.31 -20.31
CA ARG A 4 -11.62 1.17 -20.02
C ARG A 4 -11.80 0.92 -18.52
N GLU A 5 -10.73 1.07 -17.77
CA GLU A 5 -10.75 0.85 -16.33
C GLU A 5 -11.55 1.94 -15.61
N TRP A 6 -11.32 3.20 -15.99
CA TRP A 6 -12.04 4.34 -15.45
C TRP A 6 -13.54 4.27 -15.76
N ALA A 7 -13.90 3.94 -17.01
CA ALA A 7 -15.29 3.79 -17.44
C ALA A 7 -16.04 2.75 -16.60
N ARG A 8 -15.41 1.59 -16.35
CA ARG A 8 -16.00 0.54 -15.52
C ARG A 8 -16.20 0.98 -14.07
N ARG A 9 -15.28 1.78 -13.50
CA ARG A 9 -15.36 2.26 -12.11
C ARG A 9 -16.46 3.30 -11.92
N GLU A 10 -16.56 4.27 -12.83
CA GLU A 10 -17.61 5.30 -12.79
C GLU A 10 -18.97 4.82 -13.34
N GLY A 11 -19.03 3.60 -13.91
CA GLY A 11 -20.25 3.03 -14.47
C GLY A 11 -20.64 3.59 -15.84
N PHE A 12 -19.70 4.23 -16.55
CA PHE A 12 -19.91 4.74 -17.91
C PHE A 12 -19.59 3.70 -18.98
N ASN A 13 -20.20 3.84 -20.15
CA ASN A 13 -19.80 3.08 -21.32
C ASN A 13 -18.44 3.56 -21.82
N GLU A 14 -17.51 2.63 -22.11
CA GLU A 14 -16.18 2.91 -22.62
C GLU A 14 -16.20 3.83 -23.85
N GLN A 15 -17.17 3.64 -24.76
CA GLN A 15 -17.30 4.46 -25.97
C GLN A 15 -17.62 5.93 -25.65
N THR A 16 -18.44 6.17 -24.63
CA THR A 16 -18.79 7.52 -24.16
C THR A 16 -17.55 8.23 -23.62
N VAL A 17 -16.73 7.52 -22.84
CA VAL A 17 -15.49 8.09 -22.30
C VAL A 17 -14.47 8.38 -23.41
N TRP A 18 -14.34 7.47 -24.39
CA TRP A 18 -13.51 7.72 -25.57
C TRP A 18 -13.96 8.94 -26.37
N GLN A 19 -15.27 9.14 -26.52
CA GLN A 19 -15.82 10.33 -27.16
C GLN A 19 -15.48 11.60 -26.36
N TRP A 20 -15.64 11.59 -25.04
CA TRP A 20 -15.27 12.72 -24.19
C TRP A 20 -13.77 13.04 -24.26
N CYS A 21 -12.90 12.02 -24.27
CA CYS A 21 -11.46 12.21 -24.47
C CYS A 21 -11.14 12.82 -25.84
N ARG A 22 -11.94 12.54 -26.87
CA ARG A 22 -11.75 13.09 -28.23
C ARG A 22 -12.27 14.51 -28.36
N GLU A 23 -13.40 14.81 -27.72
CA GLU A 23 -14.05 16.13 -27.70
C GLU A 23 -13.47 17.10 -26.66
N ASP A 24 -12.47 16.66 -25.88
CA ASP A 24 -11.86 17.42 -24.78
C ASP A 24 -12.88 17.85 -23.70
N ARG A 25 -13.92 17.03 -23.51
CA ARG A 25 -15.02 17.25 -22.55
C ARG A 25 -14.88 16.40 -21.29
N MET A 26 -13.71 15.81 -21.08
CA MET A 26 -13.48 14.97 -19.92
C MET A 26 -13.54 15.82 -18.65
N PRO A 27 -14.32 15.41 -17.62
CA PRO A 27 -14.39 16.11 -16.35
C PRO A 27 -13.11 15.94 -15.52
N VAL A 28 -12.24 15.02 -15.91
CA VAL A 28 -11.00 14.67 -15.21
C VAL A 28 -9.80 14.78 -16.17
N PRO A 29 -8.61 15.16 -15.67
CA PRO A 29 -7.41 15.24 -16.50
C PRO A 29 -7.09 13.93 -17.20
N PHE A 30 -6.59 13.99 -18.44
CA PHE A 30 -6.13 12.82 -19.18
C PHE A 30 -4.93 13.16 -20.07
N GLU A 31 -4.08 12.16 -20.30
CA GLU A 31 -2.91 12.25 -21.17
C GLU A 31 -2.99 11.25 -22.32
N ARG A 32 -2.55 11.68 -23.51
CA ARG A 32 -2.42 10.81 -24.68
C ARG A 32 -0.95 10.45 -24.86
N MET A 33 -0.61 9.18 -24.65
CA MET A 33 0.74 8.68 -24.90
C MET A 33 1.04 8.66 -26.40
N SER A 34 2.33 8.75 -26.76
CA SER A 34 2.80 8.64 -28.15
C SER A 34 2.40 7.32 -28.83
N THR A 35 2.05 6.30 -28.04
CA THR A 35 1.54 5.00 -28.48
C THR A 35 0.03 4.97 -28.78
N GLY A 36 -0.67 6.11 -28.64
CA GLY A 36 -2.12 6.22 -28.83
C GLY A 36 -2.96 5.76 -27.63
N THR A 37 -2.33 5.37 -26.53
CA THR A 37 -3.04 5.01 -25.29
C THR A 37 -3.43 6.26 -24.52
N ILE A 38 -4.68 6.33 -24.06
CA ILE A 38 -5.17 7.41 -23.19
C ILE A 38 -5.13 6.97 -21.73
N ILE A 39 -4.45 7.77 -20.91
CA ILE A 39 -4.37 7.62 -19.46
C ILE A 39 -5.23 8.69 -18.82
N ILE A 40 -6.16 8.29 -17.97
CA ILE A 40 -7.01 9.17 -17.18
C ILE A 40 -6.40 9.32 -15.79
N HIS A 41 -6.24 10.57 -15.37
CA HIS A 41 -5.73 11.01 -14.09
C HIS A 41 -6.88 11.52 -13.23
N ASP A 42 -7.66 10.60 -12.68
CA ASP A 42 -8.79 10.98 -11.81
C ASP A 42 -8.31 11.09 -10.35
N PRO A 43 -8.38 12.28 -9.72
CA PRO A 43 -7.97 12.47 -8.33
C PRO A 43 -8.68 11.57 -7.32
N LYS A 44 -9.88 11.04 -7.64
CA LYS A 44 -10.61 10.09 -6.78
C LYS A 44 -9.90 8.74 -6.65
N TYR A 45 -9.15 8.35 -7.68
CA TYR A 45 -8.53 7.02 -7.78
C TYR A 45 -7.02 7.07 -7.91
N GLU A 46 -6.48 8.21 -8.32
CA GLU A 46 -5.11 8.63 -8.08
C GLU A 46 -5.00 9.21 -6.68
N SER A 47 -5.61 8.51 -5.71
CA SER A 47 -5.19 8.59 -4.31
C SER A 47 -3.67 8.65 -4.36
N GLN A 48 -3.16 9.80 -3.94
CA GLN A 48 -1.75 10.14 -3.89
C GLN A 48 -0.94 8.91 -3.50
N PRO A 49 0.33 8.74 -3.97
CA PRO A 49 1.24 7.85 -3.25
C PRO A 49 1.17 8.29 -1.80
N ALA A 50 0.59 7.44 -0.94
CA ALA A 50 -0.01 7.83 0.33
C ALA A 50 0.78 8.97 0.96
N ALA A 51 0.34 10.22 0.76
CA ALA A 51 0.79 11.27 1.63
C ALA A 51 0.37 10.75 3.00
N PRO A 52 1.32 10.55 3.93
CA PRO A 52 1.02 9.91 5.20
C PRO A 52 -0.18 10.64 5.75
N THR A 53 -1.28 9.92 5.93
CA THR A 53 -2.49 10.44 6.51
C THR A 53 -2.03 11.26 7.70
N ALA A 54 -2.30 12.56 7.72
CA ALA A 54 -1.62 13.50 8.62
C ALA A 54 -1.74 13.12 10.11
N ASN A 55 -2.58 12.13 10.44
CA ASN A 55 -2.81 11.59 11.78
C ASN A 55 -2.61 10.06 11.90
N GLY A 56 -2.23 9.35 10.84
CA GLY A 56 -2.03 7.90 10.85
C GLY A 56 -0.58 7.55 11.20
N ARG A 57 -0.37 6.76 12.26
CA ARG A 57 0.96 6.27 12.64
C ARG A 57 1.44 5.26 11.60
N THR A 58 2.64 5.48 11.05
CA THR A 58 3.31 4.50 10.22
C THR A 58 4.12 3.54 11.08
N VAL A 59 3.88 2.24 10.90
CA VAL A 59 4.53 1.18 11.66
C VAL A 59 5.28 0.23 10.72
N CYS A 60 6.56 0.03 10.98
CA CYS A 60 7.41 -0.99 10.37
C CYS A 60 7.33 -2.27 11.20
N TYR A 61 6.89 -3.37 10.60
CA TYR A 61 6.81 -4.67 11.27
C TYR A 61 7.85 -5.65 10.73
N ALA A 62 8.72 -6.12 11.63
CA ALA A 62 9.78 -7.07 11.34
C ALA A 62 9.54 -8.39 12.11
N ARG A 63 9.81 -9.53 11.45
CA ARG A 63 9.60 -10.86 12.04
C ARG A 63 10.68 -11.86 11.67
N VAL A 64 11.16 -12.60 12.67
CA VAL A 64 12.02 -13.77 12.51
C VAL A 64 11.39 -15.04 13.10
N GLY A 65 11.78 -16.20 12.56
CA GLY A 65 11.19 -17.49 12.90
C GLY A 65 11.75 -18.12 14.17
N SER A 66 13.04 -17.89 14.46
CA SER A 66 13.72 -18.33 15.68
C SER A 66 14.30 -17.15 16.45
N SER A 67 14.42 -17.29 17.77
CA SER A 67 15.17 -16.37 18.64
C SER A 67 16.66 -16.30 18.31
N ASP A 68 17.18 -17.28 17.57
CA ASP A 68 18.59 -17.32 17.17
C ASP A 68 18.88 -16.37 16.01
N GLN A 69 17.83 -15.82 15.39
CA GLN A 69 17.91 -14.87 14.27
C GLN A 69 17.72 -13.42 14.72
N LYS A 70 18.07 -13.08 15.97
CA LYS A 70 17.93 -11.71 16.51
C LYS A 70 18.72 -10.67 15.72
N ASP A 71 19.90 -11.03 15.24
CA ASP A 71 20.72 -10.12 14.44
C ASP A 71 20.06 -9.82 13.10
N ASP A 72 19.44 -10.83 12.48
CA ASP A 72 18.68 -10.66 11.24
C ASP A 72 17.41 -9.83 11.46
N LEU A 73 16.77 -9.95 12.63
CA LEU A 73 15.60 -9.15 13.02
C LEU A 73 15.98 -7.67 13.13
N THR A 74 17.12 -7.37 13.74
CA THR A 74 17.63 -6.00 13.87
C THR A 74 17.97 -5.42 12.49
N ARG A 75 18.68 -6.17 11.65
CA ARG A 75 18.98 -5.74 10.28
C ARG A 75 17.73 -5.49 9.44
N GLN A 76 16.70 -6.34 9.59
CA GLN A 76 15.42 -6.17 8.92
C GLN A 76 14.69 -4.91 9.40
N ALA A 77 14.67 -4.68 10.72
CA ALA A 77 14.12 -3.47 11.31
C ALA A 77 14.79 -2.20 10.78
N ASP A 78 16.13 -2.19 10.69
CA ASP A 78 16.90 -1.05 10.19
C ASP A 78 16.61 -0.77 8.71
N ARG A 79 16.53 -1.82 7.86
CA ARG A 79 16.15 -1.67 6.45
C ARG A 79 14.75 -1.09 6.29
N LEU A 80 13.79 -1.58 7.06
CA LEU A 80 12.41 -1.08 7.02
C LEU A 80 12.32 0.36 7.48
N LYS A 81 13.07 0.73 8.52
CA LYS A 81 13.15 2.10 9.00
C LYS A 81 13.75 3.04 7.95
N ALA A 82 14.85 2.64 7.31
CA ALA A 82 15.47 3.42 6.24
C ALA A 82 14.52 3.58 5.04
N PHE A 83 13.79 2.52 4.68
CA PHE A 83 12.78 2.58 3.63
C PHE A 83 11.63 3.55 3.97
N ALA A 84 11.13 3.50 5.21
CA ALA A 84 10.08 4.40 5.67
C ALA A 84 10.53 5.88 5.65
N ILE A 85 11.76 6.16 6.11
CA ILE A 85 12.34 7.50 6.05
C ILE A 85 12.45 7.97 4.59
N ASN A 86 12.89 7.11 3.68
CA ASN A 86 12.99 7.43 2.26
C ASN A 86 11.63 7.67 1.58
N MET A 87 10.54 7.11 2.13
CA MET A 87 9.17 7.41 1.71
C MET A 87 8.62 8.72 2.29
N GLY A 88 9.40 9.46 3.09
CA GLY A 88 8.97 10.71 3.71
C GLY A 88 8.28 10.56 5.07
N VAL A 89 8.42 9.40 5.72
CA VAL A 89 7.87 9.18 7.07
C VAL A 89 8.86 9.72 8.12
N GLU A 90 8.48 10.77 8.85
CA GLU A 90 9.37 11.41 9.83
C GLU A 90 9.63 10.54 11.07
N LYS A 91 8.64 9.77 11.53
CA LYS A 91 8.72 8.96 12.76
C LYS A 91 8.11 7.56 12.58
N PRO A 92 8.76 6.65 11.83
CA PRO A 92 8.30 5.27 11.74
C PRO A 92 8.47 4.55 13.08
N GLU A 93 7.38 3.99 13.62
CA GLU A 93 7.46 3.06 14.74
C GLU A 93 7.97 1.72 14.24
N VAL A 94 8.90 1.08 14.95
CA VAL A 94 9.39 -0.25 14.59
C VAL A 94 8.88 -1.26 15.61
N VAL A 95 8.15 -2.26 15.14
CA VAL A 95 7.65 -3.38 15.95
C VAL A 95 8.30 -4.67 15.48
N THR A 96 9.03 -5.31 16.39
CA THR A 96 9.71 -6.58 16.12
C THR A 96 9.00 -7.75 16.81
N GLU A 97 8.87 -8.86 16.11
CA GLU A 97 8.23 -10.07 16.63
C GLU A 97 9.09 -11.32 16.34
N THR A 98 9.26 -12.16 17.36
CA THR A 98 9.95 -13.44 17.24
C THR A 98 8.91 -14.54 17.35
N GLY A 99 8.75 -15.33 16.30
CA GLY A 99 7.77 -16.43 16.29
C GLY A 99 7.72 -17.18 14.96
N SER A 100 7.50 -18.48 15.04
CA SER A 100 7.28 -19.34 13.87
C SER A 100 6.08 -18.84 13.05
N GLY A 101 6.19 -18.90 11.71
CA GLY A 101 5.10 -18.51 10.80
C GLY A 101 3.83 -19.36 10.94
N MET A 102 3.95 -20.51 11.63
CA MET A 102 2.90 -21.47 11.93
C MET A 102 2.26 -21.26 13.32
N ASN A 103 2.84 -20.39 14.15
CA ASN A 103 2.28 -20.07 15.47
C ASN A 103 1.29 -18.90 15.35
N ASP A 104 0.04 -19.19 15.71
CA ASP A 104 -1.11 -18.28 15.61
C ASP A 104 -1.13 -17.16 16.66
N LYS A 105 -0.17 -17.14 17.59
CA LYS A 105 -0.09 -16.13 18.65
C LYS A 105 0.65 -14.87 18.21
N ARG A 106 0.27 -14.33 17.04
CA ARG A 106 0.81 -13.08 16.45
C ARG A 106 0.28 -11.85 17.19
N ARG A 107 0.57 -11.76 18.49
CA ARG A 107 -0.06 -10.80 19.41
C ARG A 107 0.28 -9.36 19.06
N LYS A 108 1.48 -9.09 18.54
CA LYS A 108 1.87 -7.71 18.17
C LYS A 108 1.27 -7.33 16.83
N LEU A 109 1.34 -8.20 15.82
CA LEU A 109 0.67 -7.95 14.53
C LEU A 109 -0.85 -7.75 14.68
N ASN A 110 -1.54 -8.64 15.40
CA ASN A 110 -3.00 -8.51 15.60
C ASN A 110 -3.35 -7.22 16.35
N ARG A 111 -2.53 -6.79 17.31
CA ARG A 111 -2.71 -5.51 18.01
C ARG A 111 -2.55 -4.33 17.05
N LEU A 112 -1.55 -4.36 16.17
CA LEU A 112 -1.35 -3.31 15.15
C LEU A 112 -2.51 -3.26 14.15
N LEU A 113 -3.01 -4.41 13.71
CA LEU A 113 -4.16 -4.49 12.79
C LEU A 113 -5.48 -4.07 13.45
N SER A 114 -5.59 -4.19 14.78
CA SER A 114 -6.77 -3.76 15.53
C SER A 114 -6.72 -2.29 15.96
N ASP A 115 -5.59 -1.62 15.74
CA ASP A 115 -5.37 -0.24 16.17
C ASP A 115 -5.75 0.72 15.02
N PRO A 116 -6.84 1.48 15.13
CA PRO A 116 -7.29 2.40 14.07
C PRO A 116 -6.34 3.59 13.89
N THR A 117 -5.38 3.79 14.78
CA THR A 117 -4.35 4.84 14.64
C THR A 117 -3.25 4.44 13.67
N VAL A 118 -3.10 3.15 13.34
CA VAL A 118 -2.11 2.66 12.38
C VAL A 118 -2.63 2.89 10.97
N GLY A 119 -2.17 3.97 10.35
CA GLY A 119 -2.57 4.32 8.97
C GLY A 119 -1.76 3.59 7.91
N THR A 120 -0.56 3.10 8.24
CA THR A 120 0.31 2.42 7.27
C THR A 120 1.18 1.39 7.96
N LEU A 121 1.13 0.14 7.49
CA LEU A 121 1.97 -0.96 7.96
C LEU A 121 2.98 -1.37 6.88
N ILE A 122 4.26 -1.18 7.15
CA ILE A 122 5.37 -1.52 6.24
C ILE A 122 5.96 -2.86 6.66
N VAL A 123 6.04 -3.82 5.74
CA VAL A 123 6.66 -5.13 5.96
C VAL A 123 7.65 -5.46 4.85
N GLU A 124 8.69 -6.25 5.15
CA GLU A 124 9.73 -6.55 4.14
C GLU A 124 9.23 -7.52 3.07
N HIS A 125 8.39 -8.49 3.45
CA HIS A 125 7.83 -9.45 2.52
C HIS A 125 6.37 -9.77 2.87
N ARG A 126 5.55 -10.01 1.83
CA ARG A 126 4.11 -10.30 1.96
C ARG A 126 3.81 -11.53 2.82
N ASP A 127 4.70 -12.53 2.81
CA ASP A 127 4.60 -13.74 3.64
C ASP A 127 4.84 -13.47 5.15
N ARG A 128 5.39 -12.30 5.50
CA ARG A 128 5.56 -11.86 6.89
C ARG A 128 4.28 -11.28 7.49
N LEU A 129 3.36 -10.80 6.65
CA LEU A 129 1.99 -10.43 7.02
C LEU A 129 1.14 -11.69 7.20
N ALA A 130 1.11 -12.55 6.19
CA ALA A 130 0.43 -13.84 6.25
C ALA A 130 0.92 -14.78 5.11
N ARG A 131 1.35 -16.00 5.44
CA ARG A 131 1.77 -17.00 4.43
C ARG A 131 0.62 -17.45 3.52
N MET A 132 -0.60 -17.45 4.04
CA MET A 132 -1.85 -17.47 3.29
C MET A 132 -2.75 -16.41 3.94
N ASN A 133 -3.57 -15.69 3.15
CA ASN A 133 -4.53 -14.63 3.60
C ASN A 133 -4.05 -13.18 3.54
N ALA A 134 -2.90 -12.87 2.92
CA ALA A 134 -2.49 -11.49 2.62
C ALA A 134 -3.37 -10.80 1.53
N GLY A 135 -4.52 -11.38 1.18
CA GLY A 135 -5.56 -10.78 0.33
C GLY A 135 -6.87 -10.51 1.08
N LEU A 136 -6.95 -10.83 2.37
CA LEU A 136 -8.07 -10.50 3.27
C LEU A 136 -7.80 -9.23 4.09
N VAL A 137 -6.60 -8.65 3.98
CA VAL A 137 -6.30 -7.31 4.49
C VAL A 137 -6.69 -6.36 3.38
N GLU A 138 -7.93 -5.86 3.45
CA GLU A 138 -8.45 -4.89 2.48
C GLU A 138 -7.68 -3.56 2.58
N SER A 139 -7.51 -2.92 1.43
CA SER A 139 -6.80 -1.65 1.22
C SER A 139 -7.69 -0.44 1.47
#